data_AF-A0A1H8WPP2-F1
#
_entry.id   AF-A0A1H8WPP2-F1
#
_cell.length_a   1.000
_cell.length_b   1.000
_cell.length_c   1.000
_cell.angle_alpha   90.00
_cell.angle_beta   90.00
_cell.angle_gamma   90.00
#
_symmetry.space_group_name_H-M   'P 1'
#
loop_
_entity.id
_entity.type
_entity.pdbx_description
1 polymer ?
#
loop_
_entity_poly.entity_id
_entity_poly.type
_entity_poly.pdbx_seq_one_letter_code
_entity_poly.pdbx_strand_id
1 'polypeptide(L)'
;MPTAWKGDRRYCSQICSDARWERRPCETCGEELVLRRGKYRRWCDATCRMQARTEARTCPGCGTTFTVKRTSKVTYCTKSCWLTTRAAEHAHTVADARAAASSATAHLGEATELTPRFSTCITCQSVFPSRYGENNLFCSWKCRRLPYCVACTVLIDAERRRGDRQFCSDTCRAAHRADPHVSDRIRRCWFCLRLRPRDEFMNGQGLRHRCADCAAVYRAGRRASYAARNAARRASLESRTIPFTAAQRAQRWEMWAGRCWICGISDASEEDHVKPVSKGGWHCLANLRPICGPCNSSKNDRWPLTEAERRPNFRHPNAHLGCDPGRPKVAIRIQLTCPTCGKEFSALPGDRGRTYCSPRCARISSRGEISPREDRTCLICGATFRVLASSRQQLCSVACRRVNQRRPLHEFTCERCGKVFARRSNRFRFCSKSCAVRTNTHTHTCAVCGSAFLGKNTRKFCSRRCAGIASHWPAPSPGTS
;
A
#
# COMPACT_ATOMS: atom_id res chain seq x y z
N MET A 1 -39.86 45.74 -30.60
CA MET A 1 -39.96 44.84 -29.43
C MET A 1 -38.98 43.69 -29.64
N PRO A 2 -37.82 43.63 -28.96
CA PRO A 2 -36.88 42.53 -29.14
C PRO A 2 -37.48 41.25 -28.55
N THR A 3 -37.44 40.18 -29.35
CA THR A 3 -37.97 38.85 -29.04
C THR A 3 -37.47 38.33 -27.70
N ALA A 4 -38.41 38.01 -26.79
CA ALA A 4 -38.12 37.45 -25.48
C ALA A 4 -37.39 36.10 -25.62
N TRP A 5 -36.18 36.04 -25.07
CA TRP A 5 -35.32 34.85 -25.05
C TRP A 5 -35.99 33.70 -24.28
N LYS A 6 -36.27 32.58 -24.95
CA LYS A 6 -36.86 31.35 -24.38
C LYS A 6 -35.82 30.38 -23.80
N GLY A 7 -34.72 30.89 -23.23
CA GLY A 7 -33.61 30.06 -22.72
C GLY A 7 -33.66 29.76 -21.22
N ASP A 8 -32.69 28.96 -20.76
CA ASP A 8 -32.52 28.48 -19.38
C ASP A 8 -32.56 29.65 -18.37
N ARG A 9 -33.58 29.72 -17.50
CA ARG A 9 -33.87 30.83 -16.55
C ARG A 9 -32.73 31.20 -15.59
N ARG A 10 -31.60 30.48 -15.64
CA ARG A 10 -30.40 30.70 -14.86
C ARG A 10 -29.45 31.77 -15.44
N TYR A 11 -29.70 32.29 -16.64
CA TYR A 11 -28.82 33.26 -17.30
C TYR A 11 -29.61 34.43 -17.85
N CYS A 12 -29.01 35.62 -17.87
CA CYS A 12 -29.70 36.86 -18.29
C CYS A 12 -29.76 37.05 -19.81
N SER A 13 -29.02 36.25 -20.60
CA SER A 13 -29.03 36.31 -22.06
C SER A 13 -28.43 35.04 -22.68
N GLN A 14 -28.63 34.85 -23.99
CA GLN A 14 -27.96 33.82 -24.77
C GLN A 14 -26.43 33.96 -24.71
N ILE A 15 -25.93 35.20 -24.76
CA ILE A 15 -24.48 35.52 -24.67
C ILE A 15 -23.90 35.01 -23.35
N CYS A 16 -24.60 35.20 -22.23
CA CYS A 16 -24.16 34.72 -20.92
C CYS A 16 -24.24 33.20 -20.78
N SER A 17 -25.21 32.56 -21.45
CA SER A 17 -25.28 31.09 -21.54
C SER A 17 -24.11 30.52 -22.34
N ASP A 18 -23.74 31.16 -23.45
CA ASP A 18 -22.68 30.67 -24.36
C ASP A 18 -21.27 30.94 -23.82
N ALA A 19 -21.08 32.01 -23.04
CA ALA A 19 -19.82 32.35 -22.38
C ALA A 19 -19.28 31.28 -21.39
N ARG A 20 -20.11 30.27 -21.06
CA ARG A 20 -19.72 29.12 -20.24
C ARG A 20 -19.05 28.00 -21.05
N TRP A 21 -19.07 28.06 -22.37
CA TRP A 21 -18.49 27.07 -23.26
C TRP A 21 -17.24 27.64 -23.94
N GLU A 22 -16.20 26.83 -24.04
CA GLU A 22 -14.92 27.12 -24.68
C GLU A 22 -14.75 26.15 -25.85
N ARG A 23 -14.38 26.68 -27.01
CA ARG A 23 -14.14 25.91 -28.24
C ARG A 23 -12.65 25.65 -28.38
N ARG A 24 -12.26 24.39 -28.59
CA ARG A 24 -10.85 24.02 -28.79
C ARG A 24 -10.75 22.88 -29.81
N PRO A 25 -9.74 22.86 -30.69
CA PRO A 25 -9.57 21.76 -31.62
C PRO A 25 -9.08 20.49 -30.91
N CYS A 26 -9.53 19.33 -31.36
CA CYS A 26 -8.95 18.04 -30.99
C CYS A 26 -7.50 17.95 -31.49
N GLU A 27 -6.56 17.56 -30.63
CA GLU A 27 -5.12 17.41 -30.97
C GLU A 27 -4.81 16.25 -31.94
N THR A 28 -5.81 15.69 -32.64
CA THR A 28 -5.64 14.52 -33.51
C THR A 28 -6.42 14.67 -34.81
N CYS A 29 -7.75 14.85 -34.75
CA CYS A 29 -8.57 15.07 -35.94
C CYS A 29 -8.83 16.55 -36.27
N GLY A 30 -8.47 17.49 -35.38
CA GLY A 30 -8.76 18.92 -35.56
C GLY A 30 -10.22 19.33 -35.29
N GLU A 31 -11.12 18.37 -35.07
CA GLU A 31 -12.55 18.63 -34.82
C GLU A 31 -12.78 19.51 -33.58
N GLU A 32 -13.76 20.40 -33.67
CA GLU A 32 -14.03 21.41 -32.64
C GLU A 32 -14.70 20.80 -31.40
N LEU A 33 -14.04 20.91 -30.26
CA LEU A 33 -14.54 20.50 -28.95
C LEU A 33 -15.24 21.67 -28.27
N VAL A 34 -16.55 21.55 -28.03
CA VAL A 34 -17.30 22.48 -27.18
C VAL A 34 -17.27 21.99 -25.74
N LEU A 35 -16.44 22.60 -24.91
CA LEU A 35 -16.21 22.19 -23.52
C LEU A 35 -16.69 23.25 -22.55
N ARG A 36 -17.17 22.84 -21.37
CA ARG A 36 -17.49 23.82 -20.33
C ARG A 36 -16.20 24.48 -19.84
N ARG A 37 -16.17 25.81 -19.76
CA ARG A 37 -15.02 26.62 -19.33
C ARG A 37 -14.47 26.07 -18.00
N GLY A 38 -13.17 25.77 -17.97
CA GLY A 38 -12.48 25.13 -16.85
C GLY A 38 -12.39 23.59 -16.90
N LYS A 39 -13.09 22.90 -17.82
CA LYS A 39 -12.86 21.48 -18.09
C LYS A 39 -11.84 21.31 -19.21
N TYR A 40 -10.81 20.52 -18.97
CA TYR A 40 -9.74 20.27 -19.93
C TYR A 40 -9.86 18.88 -20.58
N ARG A 41 -9.92 18.84 -21.91
CA ARG A 41 -9.93 17.60 -22.70
C ARG A 41 -9.17 17.84 -24.02
N ARG A 42 -8.21 16.96 -24.33
CA ARG A 42 -7.33 17.06 -25.51
C ARG A 42 -7.87 16.37 -26.78
N TRP A 43 -8.82 15.45 -26.63
CA TRP A 43 -9.29 14.56 -27.70
C TRP A 43 -10.82 14.44 -27.72
N CYS A 44 -11.42 14.39 -28.91
CA CYS A 44 -12.89 14.30 -29.10
C CYS A 44 -13.48 12.97 -28.60
N ASP A 45 -12.71 11.88 -28.65
CA ASP A 45 -13.16 10.56 -28.25
C ASP A 45 -11.99 9.65 -27.78
N ALA A 46 -12.27 8.37 -27.60
CA ALA A 46 -11.27 7.36 -27.27
C ALA A 46 -10.35 7.04 -28.47
N THR A 47 -10.86 7.17 -29.70
CA THR A 47 -10.18 6.87 -30.96
C THR A 47 -9.04 7.84 -31.21
N CYS A 48 -9.31 9.15 -31.17
CA CYS A 48 -8.31 10.21 -31.30
C CYS A 48 -7.26 10.14 -30.19
N ARG A 49 -7.69 9.82 -28.95
CA ARG A 49 -6.75 9.59 -27.84
C ARG A 49 -5.83 8.40 -28.10
N MET A 50 -6.33 7.33 -28.70
CA MET A 50 -5.54 6.15 -29.04
C MET A 50 -4.56 6.45 -30.17
N GLN A 51 -5.04 7.06 -31.26
CA GLN A 51 -4.22 7.50 -32.40
C GLN A 51 -3.05 8.40 -31.96
N ALA A 52 -3.29 9.41 -31.12
CA ALA A 52 -2.24 10.29 -30.60
C ALA A 52 -1.15 9.56 -29.80
N ARG A 53 -1.50 8.41 -29.20
CA ARG A 53 -0.64 7.61 -28.32
C ARG A 53 0.04 6.46 -29.03
N THR A 54 -0.30 6.21 -30.28
CA THR A 54 0.25 5.11 -31.07
C THR A 54 1.06 5.60 -32.25
N GLU A 55 1.98 4.78 -32.71
CA GLU A 55 2.76 5.01 -33.93
C GLU A 55 2.88 3.69 -34.71
N ALA A 56 3.02 3.80 -36.02
CA ALA A 56 3.30 2.67 -36.89
C ALA A 56 4.81 2.38 -36.87
N ARG A 57 5.18 1.10 -36.75
CA ARG A 57 6.56 0.63 -36.90
C ARG A 57 6.59 -0.52 -37.89
N THR A 58 7.67 -0.62 -38.66
CA THR A 58 7.91 -1.73 -39.58
C THR A 58 8.68 -2.83 -38.85
N CYS A 59 8.19 -4.07 -38.90
CA CYS A 59 8.85 -5.19 -38.26
C CYS A 59 10.11 -5.60 -39.03
N PRO A 60 11.30 -5.64 -38.40
CA PRO A 60 12.53 -6.07 -39.07
C PRO A 60 12.51 -7.53 -39.53
N GLY A 61 11.68 -8.38 -38.92
CA GLY A 61 11.65 -9.82 -39.23
C GLY A 61 10.73 -10.23 -40.35
N CYS A 62 9.68 -9.45 -40.66
CA CYS A 62 8.72 -9.81 -41.71
C CYS A 62 8.32 -8.63 -42.61
N GLY A 63 8.86 -7.43 -42.37
CA GLY A 63 8.55 -6.21 -43.14
C GLY A 63 7.17 -5.63 -42.90
N THR A 64 6.29 -6.29 -42.14
CA THR A 64 4.92 -5.81 -41.91
C THR A 64 4.89 -4.60 -40.99
N THR A 65 4.09 -3.60 -41.36
CA THR A 65 3.81 -2.43 -40.52
C THR A 65 2.79 -2.77 -39.42
N PHE A 66 3.08 -2.42 -38.18
CA PHE A 66 2.21 -2.69 -37.03
C PHE A 66 2.16 -1.49 -36.07
N THR A 67 1.05 -1.36 -35.34
CA THR A 67 0.80 -0.20 -34.48
C THR A 67 1.19 -0.46 -33.03
N VAL A 68 2.01 0.41 -32.44
CA VAL A 68 2.44 0.32 -31.03
C VAL A 68 2.20 1.62 -30.29
N LYS A 69 2.11 1.56 -28.96
CA LYS A 69 2.15 2.79 -28.15
C LYS A 69 3.50 3.48 -28.35
N ARG A 70 3.54 4.81 -28.51
CA ARG A 70 4.77 5.61 -28.66
C ARG A 70 5.80 5.37 -27.55
N THR A 71 5.34 5.13 -26.32
CA THR A 71 6.22 4.81 -25.18
C THR A 71 6.71 3.35 -25.15
N SER A 72 6.25 2.52 -26.08
CA SER A 72 6.57 1.09 -26.13
C SER A 72 7.94 0.86 -26.76
N LYS A 73 8.70 -0.10 -26.22
CA LYS A 73 9.98 -0.55 -26.79
C LYS A 73 9.82 -1.74 -27.76
N VAL A 74 8.59 -2.09 -28.13
CA VAL A 74 8.30 -3.23 -29.01
C VAL A 74 8.69 -2.89 -30.44
N THR A 75 9.59 -3.68 -31.02
CA THR A 75 10.15 -3.49 -32.38
C THR A 75 9.69 -4.56 -33.37
N TYR A 76 9.07 -5.64 -32.91
CA TYR A 76 8.62 -6.75 -33.75
C TYR A 76 7.11 -6.92 -33.64
N CYS A 77 6.45 -7.27 -34.75
CA CYS A 77 5.00 -7.44 -34.79
C CYS A 77 4.55 -8.64 -33.94
N THR A 78 5.37 -9.68 -33.85
CA THR A 78 5.10 -10.92 -33.13
C THR A 78 6.37 -11.45 -32.43
N LYS A 79 6.17 -12.33 -31.45
CA LYS A 79 7.26 -13.04 -30.78
C LYS A 79 8.02 -13.96 -31.74
N SER A 80 7.35 -14.56 -32.72
CA SER A 80 7.97 -15.42 -33.73
C SER A 80 8.92 -14.63 -34.62
N CYS A 81 8.51 -13.46 -35.14
CA CYS A 81 9.39 -12.62 -35.95
C CYS A 81 10.62 -12.14 -35.19
N TRP A 82 10.51 -11.90 -33.87
CA TRP A 82 11.67 -11.59 -33.05
C TRP A 82 12.65 -12.77 -32.92
N LEU A 83 12.13 -13.99 -32.77
CA LEU A 83 12.96 -15.20 -32.62
C LEU A 83 13.68 -15.54 -33.93
N THR A 84 12.99 -15.44 -35.07
CA THR A 84 13.56 -15.80 -36.39
C THR A 84 14.66 -14.84 -36.81
N THR A 85 14.48 -13.52 -36.66
CA THR A 85 15.52 -12.54 -36.99
C THR A 85 16.78 -12.74 -36.15
N ARG A 86 16.63 -12.99 -34.84
CA ARG A 86 17.78 -13.21 -33.96
C ARG A 86 18.49 -14.54 -34.21
N ALA A 87 17.77 -15.58 -34.61
CA ALA A 87 18.40 -16.84 -35.00
C ALA A 87 19.27 -16.67 -36.25
N ALA A 88 18.82 -15.88 -37.23
CA ALA A 88 19.59 -15.55 -38.43
C ALA A 88 20.83 -14.70 -38.11
N GLU A 89 20.69 -13.65 -37.28
CA GLU A 89 21.83 -12.82 -36.83
C GLU A 89 22.88 -13.66 -36.09
N HIS A 90 22.45 -14.61 -35.25
CA HIS A 90 23.34 -15.49 -34.48
C HIS A 90 24.03 -16.57 -35.32
N ALA A 91 23.44 -16.94 -36.46
CA ALA A 91 24.07 -17.85 -37.42
C ALA A 91 25.20 -17.16 -38.20
N HIS A 92 25.00 -15.89 -38.59
CA HIS A 92 26.05 -15.08 -39.23
C HIS A 92 27.23 -14.84 -38.29
N THR A 93 27.00 -14.46 -37.03
CA THR A 93 28.10 -14.21 -36.08
C THR A 93 28.91 -15.46 -35.73
N VAL A 94 28.29 -16.65 -35.73
CA VAL A 94 29.00 -17.92 -35.51
C VAL A 94 29.79 -18.35 -36.74
N ALA A 95 29.33 -18.03 -37.95
CA ALA A 95 30.09 -18.22 -39.18
C ALA A 95 31.32 -17.31 -39.24
N ASP A 96 31.16 -16.02 -38.89
CA ASP A 96 32.25 -15.03 -38.84
C ASP A 96 33.26 -15.35 -37.73
N ALA A 97 32.79 -15.81 -36.55
CA ALA A 97 33.65 -16.22 -35.44
C ALA A 97 34.45 -17.51 -35.74
N ARG A 98 33.89 -18.44 -36.54
CA ARG A 98 34.62 -19.63 -37.00
C ARG A 98 35.71 -19.29 -38.01
N ALA A 99 35.46 -18.32 -38.91
CA ALA A 99 36.46 -17.82 -39.83
C ALA A 99 37.60 -17.06 -39.10
N ALA A 100 37.28 -16.33 -38.03
CA ALA A 100 38.26 -15.62 -37.21
C ALA A 100 39.08 -16.56 -36.29
N ALA A 101 38.48 -17.64 -35.78
CA ALA A 101 39.13 -18.59 -34.88
C ALA A 101 40.21 -19.46 -35.53
N SER A 102 40.20 -19.61 -36.86
CA SER A 102 41.27 -20.33 -37.59
C SER A 102 42.58 -19.54 -37.71
N SER A 103 42.59 -18.25 -37.33
CA SER A 103 43.72 -17.35 -37.63
C SER A 103 44.47 -16.81 -36.42
N ALA A 104 44.09 -17.13 -35.17
CA ALA A 104 44.68 -16.47 -34.01
C ALA A 104 44.81 -17.36 -32.75
N THR A 105 45.80 -18.27 -32.75
CA THR A 105 46.41 -18.80 -31.52
C THR A 105 47.64 -17.97 -31.16
N ALA A 106 47.44 -16.78 -30.59
CA ALA A 106 48.41 -16.08 -29.75
C ALA A 106 47.79 -14.80 -29.16
N HIS A 107 48.11 -14.55 -27.89
CA HIS A 107 47.91 -13.31 -27.12
C HIS A 107 46.64 -13.15 -26.26
N LEU A 108 46.92 -13.23 -24.94
CA LEU A 108 46.51 -12.33 -23.85
C LEU A 108 45.01 -12.01 -23.73
N GLY A 109 44.41 -12.60 -22.69
CA GLY A 109 43.01 -12.40 -22.31
C GLY A 109 42.72 -10.97 -21.85
N GLU A 110 41.81 -10.33 -22.60
CA GLU A 110 41.16 -9.07 -22.26
C GLU A 110 39.63 -9.24 -22.38
N ALA A 111 38.90 -8.62 -21.44
CA ALA A 111 37.47 -8.31 -21.44
C ALA A 111 36.45 -9.37 -21.92
N THR A 112 35.78 -10.03 -20.96
CA THR A 112 34.58 -10.84 -21.23
C THR A 112 33.38 -9.96 -21.60
N GLU A 113 32.92 -10.05 -22.86
CA GLU A 113 31.66 -9.47 -23.33
C GLU A 113 30.44 -10.09 -22.62
N LEU A 114 29.57 -9.23 -22.09
CA LEU A 114 28.35 -9.57 -21.38
C LEU A 114 27.25 -10.04 -22.35
N THR A 115 27.15 -11.34 -22.61
CA THR A 115 25.95 -11.94 -23.20
C THR A 115 24.71 -11.63 -22.33
N PRO A 116 23.57 -11.18 -22.91
CA PRO A 116 22.39 -10.88 -22.13
C PRO A 116 21.78 -12.17 -21.57
N ARG A 117 22.03 -12.44 -20.28
CA ARG A 117 21.46 -13.59 -19.57
C ARG A 117 19.94 -13.42 -19.46
N PHE A 118 19.17 -14.37 -19.97
CA PHE A 118 17.72 -14.42 -19.82
C PHE A 118 17.34 -15.33 -18.65
N SER A 119 16.28 -14.97 -17.91
CA SER A 119 15.75 -15.78 -16.81
C SER A 119 14.26 -16.02 -17.01
N THR A 120 13.78 -17.19 -16.58
CA THR A 120 12.36 -17.53 -16.64
C THR A 120 11.67 -17.06 -15.37
N CYS A 121 10.56 -16.34 -15.52
CA CYS A 121 9.80 -15.88 -14.36
C CYS A 121 9.11 -17.05 -13.66
N ILE A 122 9.42 -17.30 -12.38
CA ILE A 122 8.78 -18.40 -11.62
C ILE A 122 7.26 -18.24 -11.52
N THR A 123 6.78 -16.98 -11.53
CA THR A 123 5.36 -16.67 -11.33
C THR A 123 4.49 -16.87 -12.57
N CYS A 124 4.92 -16.36 -13.73
CA CYS A 124 4.11 -16.34 -14.95
C CYS A 124 4.79 -17.05 -16.12
N GLN A 125 5.95 -17.69 -15.87
CA GLN A 125 6.75 -18.44 -16.82
C GLN A 125 7.27 -17.64 -18.03
N SER A 126 7.09 -16.32 -18.04
CA SER A 126 7.63 -15.47 -19.11
C SER A 126 9.15 -15.40 -19.04
N VAL A 127 9.83 -15.59 -20.17
CA VAL A 127 11.28 -15.37 -20.32
C VAL A 127 11.55 -13.87 -20.40
N PHE A 128 12.49 -13.36 -19.60
CA PHE A 128 12.82 -11.93 -19.55
C PHE A 128 14.34 -11.69 -19.43
N PRO A 129 14.85 -10.57 -19.97
CA PRO A 129 16.27 -10.25 -19.88
C PRO A 129 16.66 -9.91 -18.43
N SER A 130 17.56 -10.70 -17.84
CA SER A 130 18.13 -10.42 -16.53
C SER A 130 19.19 -9.32 -16.67
N ARG A 131 18.80 -8.09 -16.35
CA ARG A 131 19.72 -6.93 -16.37
C ARG A 131 20.82 -6.99 -15.29
N TYR A 132 20.83 -8.00 -14.41
CA TYR A 132 21.74 -8.10 -13.27
C TYR A 132 22.06 -9.57 -12.93
N GLY A 133 22.80 -10.28 -13.79
CA GLY A 133 23.34 -11.62 -13.50
C GLY A 133 22.27 -12.69 -13.21
N GLU A 134 22.72 -13.91 -12.85
CA GLU A 134 21.94 -15.16 -12.80
C GLU A 134 20.72 -15.21 -11.84
N ASN A 135 20.42 -14.14 -11.09
CA ASN A 135 19.59 -14.25 -9.89
C ASN A 135 18.28 -13.45 -9.91
N ASN A 136 17.80 -13.02 -11.08
CA ASN A 136 16.50 -12.35 -11.19
C ASN A 136 15.45 -13.36 -11.64
N LEU A 137 14.52 -13.72 -10.75
CA LEU A 137 13.55 -14.80 -10.96
C LEU A 137 12.13 -14.32 -11.32
N PHE A 138 11.93 -13.00 -11.47
CA PHE A 138 10.63 -12.38 -11.74
C PHE A 138 10.69 -11.32 -12.84
N CYS A 139 9.77 -11.36 -13.80
CA CYS A 139 9.74 -10.43 -14.94
C CYS A 139 9.19 -9.03 -14.62
N SER A 140 8.44 -8.87 -13.53
CA SER A 140 7.80 -7.60 -13.17
C SER A 140 7.46 -7.48 -11.68
N TRP A 141 7.24 -6.25 -11.21
CA TRP A 141 6.77 -5.98 -9.84
C TRP A 141 5.39 -6.58 -9.56
N LYS A 142 4.54 -6.75 -10.58
CA LYS A 142 3.23 -7.42 -10.44
C LYS A 142 3.38 -8.92 -10.21
N CYS A 143 4.25 -9.59 -10.98
CA CYS A 143 4.58 -11.01 -10.78
C CYS A 143 5.30 -11.26 -9.44
N ARG A 144 5.90 -10.23 -8.87
CA ARG A 144 6.53 -10.23 -7.54
C ARG A 144 5.53 -10.07 -6.38
N ARG A 145 4.29 -9.62 -6.64
CA ARG A 145 3.30 -9.21 -5.61
C ARG A 145 2.13 -10.18 -5.45
N LEU A 146 2.24 -11.40 -6.00
CA LEU A 146 1.27 -12.47 -5.75
C LEU A 146 1.21 -12.81 -4.26
N PRO A 147 0.06 -13.32 -3.76
CA PRO A 147 -0.15 -13.56 -2.34
C PRO A 147 0.94 -14.50 -1.81
N TYR A 148 1.69 -13.99 -0.84
CA TYR A 148 2.72 -14.74 -0.13
C TYR A 148 2.09 -15.33 1.13
N CYS A 149 2.59 -16.49 1.53
CA CYS A 149 2.20 -17.07 2.80
C CYS A 149 2.58 -16.15 3.96
N VAL A 150 1.66 -15.88 4.86
CA VAL A 150 1.89 -15.02 6.03
C VAL A 150 2.90 -15.65 6.98
N ALA A 151 2.98 -16.98 7.05
CA ALA A 151 3.94 -17.68 7.91
C ALA A 151 5.34 -17.82 7.30
N CYS A 152 5.40 -18.21 6.01
CA CYS A 152 6.63 -18.67 5.35
C CYS A 152 7.15 -17.67 4.32
N THR A 153 6.36 -16.65 3.93
CA THR A 153 6.65 -15.65 2.88
C THR A 153 6.94 -16.22 1.48
N VAL A 154 6.79 -17.54 1.28
CA VAL A 154 6.83 -18.21 -0.03
C VAL A 154 5.57 -17.88 -0.82
N LEU A 155 5.67 -17.86 -2.14
CA LEU A 155 4.54 -17.65 -3.04
C LEU A 155 3.51 -18.77 -2.84
N ILE A 156 2.24 -18.39 -2.74
CA ILE A 156 1.14 -19.37 -2.67
C ILE A 156 0.90 -19.91 -4.08
N ASP A 157 0.93 -21.23 -4.20
CA ASP A 157 0.76 -21.94 -5.46
C ASP A 157 -0.60 -21.65 -6.11
N ALA A 158 -0.66 -21.77 -7.44
CA ALA A 158 -1.84 -21.48 -8.26
C ALA A 158 -3.07 -22.30 -7.84
N GLU A 159 -2.88 -23.56 -7.45
CA GLU A 159 -3.97 -24.48 -7.07
C GLU A 159 -4.68 -24.07 -5.78
N ARG A 160 -3.93 -23.57 -4.77
CA ARG A 160 -4.48 -23.11 -3.49
C ARG A 160 -5.18 -21.73 -3.56
N ARG A 161 -5.19 -21.07 -4.73
CA ARG A 161 -5.87 -19.76 -4.93
C ARG A 161 -7.40 -19.81 -4.78
N ARG A 162 -8.00 -21.00 -4.78
CA ARG A 162 -9.46 -21.20 -4.58
C ARG A 162 -9.88 -21.31 -3.10
N GLY A 163 -8.95 -21.33 -2.13
CA GLY A 163 -9.20 -21.54 -0.69
C GLY A 163 -8.59 -20.47 0.24
N ASP A 164 -8.05 -20.87 1.40
CA ASP A 164 -7.41 -19.97 2.39
C ASP A 164 -6.11 -19.37 1.84
N ARG A 165 -6.23 -18.18 1.24
CA ARG A 165 -5.18 -17.47 0.48
C ARG A 165 -4.05 -16.90 1.35
N GLN A 166 -3.94 -17.31 2.61
CA GLN A 166 -2.96 -16.78 3.56
C GLN A 166 -1.77 -17.70 3.80
N PHE A 167 -1.84 -19.01 3.48
CA PHE A 167 -0.78 -19.97 3.83
C PHE A 167 -0.33 -20.87 2.68
N CYS A 168 0.99 -21.13 2.60
CA CYS A 168 1.62 -21.98 1.59
C CYS A 168 1.37 -23.48 1.84
N SER A 169 1.10 -23.89 3.09
CA SER A 169 0.81 -25.26 3.52
C SER A 169 0.04 -25.28 4.85
N ASP A 170 -0.59 -26.42 5.19
CA ASP A 170 -1.23 -26.59 6.51
C ASP A 170 -0.21 -26.62 7.65
N THR A 171 1.03 -27.06 7.37
CA THR A 171 2.18 -26.90 8.28
C THR A 171 2.45 -25.43 8.58
N CYS A 172 2.42 -24.55 7.57
CA CYS A 172 2.61 -23.12 7.76
C CYS A 172 1.43 -22.45 8.47
N ARG A 173 0.22 -22.93 8.23
CA ARG A 173 -0.97 -22.52 8.99
C ARG A 173 -0.85 -22.92 10.46
N ALA A 174 -0.38 -24.13 10.75
CA ALA A 174 -0.14 -24.62 12.10
C ALA A 174 1.01 -23.86 12.79
N ALA A 175 2.10 -23.58 12.08
CA ALA A 175 3.23 -22.79 12.58
C ALA A 175 2.81 -21.36 12.95
N HIS A 176 2.03 -20.67 12.10
CA HIS A 176 1.50 -19.35 12.41
C HIS A 176 0.46 -19.36 13.54
N ARG A 177 -0.31 -20.45 13.70
CA ARG A 177 -1.19 -20.60 14.87
C ARG A 177 -0.41 -20.80 16.17
N ALA A 178 0.73 -21.48 16.10
CA ALA A 178 1.61 -21.71 17.24
C ALA A 178 2.43 -20.45 17.62
N ASP A 179 2.90 -19.70 16.62
CA ASP A 179 3.57 -18.41 16.78
C ASP A 179 3.08 -17.40 15.72
N PRO A 180 2.12 -16.52 16.07
CA PRO A 180 1.60 -15.48 15.17
C PRO A 180 2.66 -14.48 14.71
N HIS A 181 3.82 -14.42 15.37
CA HIS A 181 4.92 -13.52 15.06
C HIS A 181 6.07 -14.23 14.32
N VAL A 182 5.86 -15.45 13.81
CA VAL A 182 6.89 -16.20 13.07
C VAL A 182 7.46 -15.38 11.90
N SER A 183 6.62 -14.60 11.19
CA SER A 183 7.04 -13.71 10.11
C SER A 183 7.86 -12.49 10.56
N ASP A 184 7.83 -12.15 11.85
CA ASP A 184 8.66 -11.08 12.40
C ASP A 184 10.11 -11.56 12.62
N ARG A 185 10.32 -12.87 12.72
CA ARG A 185 11.63 -13.49 13.00
C ARG A 185 12.33 -14.01 11.74
N ILE A 186 11.57 -14.43 10.73
CA ILE A 186 12.11 -14.97 9.48
C ILE A 186 11.60 -14.21 8.26
N ARG A 187 12.48 -14.05 7.26
CA ARG A 187 12.18 -13.30 6.04
C ARG A 187 12.86 -13.94 4.83
N ARG A 188 12.17 -13.97 3.69
CA ARG A 188 12.76 -14.45 2.43
C ARG A 188 13.65 -13.39 1.78
N CYS A 189 14.89 -13.76 1.49
CA CYS A 189 15.79 -12.94 0.67
C CYS A 189 15.27 -12.83 -0.75
N TRP A 190 15.18 -11.62 -1.30
CA TRP A 190 14.68 -11.41 -2.66
C TRP A 190 15.69 -11.76 -3.76
N PHE A 191 16.93 -12.05 -3.40
CA PHE A 191 17.98 -12.44 -4.34
C PHE A 191 18.16 -13.95 -4.38
N CYS A 192 18.52 -14.57 -3.25
CA CYS A 192 18.75 -16.02 -3.19
C CYS A 192 17.50 -16.86 -2.88
N LEU A 193 16.35 -16.21 -2.62
CA LEU A 193 15.08 -16.82 -2.22
C LEU A 193 15.09 -17.69 -0.95
N ARG A 194 16.21 -17.77 -0.23
CA ARG A 194 16.30 -18.49 1.04
C ARG A 194 15.61 -17.73 2.16
N LEU A 195 14.99 -18.47 3.09
CA LEU A 195 14.52 -17.92 4.35
C LEU A 195 15.71 -17.68 5.26
N ARG A 196 15.81 -16.48 5.79
CA ARG A 196 16.85 -16.07 6.73
C ARG A 196 16.21 -15.38 7.94
N PRO A 197 16.83 -15.46 9.12
CA PRO A 197 16.49 -14.59 10.25
C PRO A 197 16.41 -13.12 9.84
N ARG A 198 15.47 -12.36 10.40
CA ARG A 198 15.19 -10.97 9.98
C ARG A 198 16.34 -10.01 10.32
N ASP A 199 17.08 -10.30 11.37
CA ASP A 199 18.32 -9.62 11.79
C ASP A 199 19.48 -9.81 10.80
N GLU A 200 19.47 -10.87 9.98
CA GLU A 200 20.40 -11.02 8.85
C GLU A 200 20.06 -10.09 7.66
N PHE A 201 19.04 -9.23 7.75
CA PHE A 201 18.71 -8.25 6.70
C PHE A 201 19.13 -6.84 7.11
N MET A 202 19.85 -6.16 6.21
CA MET A 202 20.35 -4.82 6.50
C MET A 202 19.25 -3.76 6.46
N ASN A 203 19.18 -2.92 7.50
CA ASN A 203 18.32 -1.74 7.53
C ASN A 203 19.01 -0.54 6.85
N GLY A 204 18.25 0.33 6.18
CA GLY A 204 18.70 1.70 5.85
C GLY A 204 19.43 1.98 4.52
N GLN A 205 19.74 1.02 3.65
CA GLN A 205 20.56 1.29 2.44
C GLN A 205 19.96 0.80 1.11
N GLY A 206 18.64 0.79 0.97
CA GLY A 206 17.97 0.33 -0.27
C GLY A 206 18.08 -1.18 -0.56
N LEU A 207 18.87 -1.94 0.24
CA LEU A 207 19.05 -3.39 0.17
C LEU A 207 18.25 -4.16 1.21
N ARG A 208 17.26 -3.52 1.86
CA ARG A 208 16.42 -4.05 2.96
C ARG A 208 15.66 -5.35 2.69
N HIS A 209 15.75 -5.87 1.47
CA HIS A 209 15.10 -7.10 1.03
C HIS A 209 16.10 -8.20 0.66
N ARG A 210 17.40 -7.96 0.84
CA ARG A 210 18.46 -8.95 0.64
C ARG A 210 19.04 -9.33 2.00
N CYS A 211 19.39 -10.60 2.18
CA CYS A 211 20.19 -11.02 3.33
C CYS A 211 21.60 -10.41 3.24
N ALA A 212 22.30 -10.41 4.38
CA ALA A 212 23.63 -9.83 4.52
C ALA A 212 24.61 -10.35 3.46
N ASP A 213 24.67 -11.68 3.24
CA ASP A 213 25.54 -12.31 2.24
C ASP A 213 25.28 -11.76 0.82
N CYS A 214 24.01 -11.76 0.41
CA CYS A 214 23.61 -11.30 -0.92
C CYS A 214 23.83 -9.79 -1.08
N ALA A 215 23.76 -9.03 0.01
CA ALA A 215 24.08 -7.61 0.02
C ALA A 215 25.60 -7.37 -0.05
N ALA A 216 26.41 -8.20 0.61
CA ALA A 216 27.87 -8.15 0.55
C ALA A 216 28.38 -8.43 -0.87
N VAL A 217 27.90 -9.51 -1.52
CA VAL A 217 28.22 -9.83 -2.92
C VAL A 217 27.82 -8.68 -3.86
N TYR A 218 26.62 -8.12 -3.68
CA TYR A 218 26.15 -6.99 -4.48
C TYR A 218 27.05 -5.74 -4.32
N ARG A 219 27.54 -5.45 -3.10
CA ARG A 219 28.44 -4.33 -2.86
C ARG A 219 29.83 -4.57 -3.47
N ALA A 220 30.39 -5.76 -3.28
CA ALA A 220 31.69 -6.14 -3.82
C ALA A 220 31.71 -5.98 -5.35
N GLY A 221 30.74 -6.57 -6.06
CA GLY A 221 30.64 -6.47 -7.52
C GLY A 221 30.35 -5.07 -8.07
N ARG A 222 29.96 -4.12 -7.22
CA ARG A 222 29.69 -2.72 -7.60
C ARG A 222 30.76 -1.75 -7.10
N ARG A 223 31.76 -2.21 -6.34
CA ARG A 223 32.75 -1.36 -5.68
C ARG A 223 33.47 -0.45 -6.68
N ALA A 224 33.98 -1.02 -7.76
CA ALA A 224 34.62 -0.28 -8.85
C ALA A 224 33.66 0.72 -9.53
N SER A 225 32.41 0.31 -9.82
CA SER A 225 31.39 1.18 -10.42
C SER A 225 30.98 2.35 -9.52
N TYR A 226 30.90 2.16 -8.20
CA TYR A 226 30.66 3.25 -7.26
C TYR A 226 31.88 4.17 -7.14
N ALA A 227 33.09 3.62 -7.09
CA ALA A 227 34.33 4.39 -7.07
C ALA A 227 34.46 5.26 -8.33
N ALA A 228 34.25 4.69 -9.52
CA ALA A 228 34.29 5.42 -10.79
C ALA A 228 33.23 6.52 -10.86
N ARG A 229 31.98 6.26 -10.44
CA ARG A 229 30.93 7.30 -10.37
C ARG A 229 31.26 8.40 -9.38
N ASN A 230 31.83 8.07 -8.22
CA ASN A 230 32.24 9.06 -7.25
C ASN A 230 33.45 9.87 -7.73
N ALA A 231 34.40 9.25 -8.44
CA ALA A 231 35.52 9.93 -9.08
C ALA A 231 35.04 10.89 -10.18
N ALA A 232 34.17 10.42 -11.09
CA ALA A 232 33.56 11.25 -12.13
C ALA A 232 32.72 12.41 -11.54
N ARG A 233 32.01 12.17 -10.44
CA ARG A 233 31.30 13.23 -9.70
C ARG A 233 32.26 14.25 -9.09
N ARG A 234 33.35 13.80 -8.47
CA ARG A 234 34.39 14.68 -7.93
C ARG A 234 35.04 15.51 -9.04
N ALA A 235 35.49 14.88 -10.13
CA ALA A 235 36.05 15.56 -11.28
C ALA A 235 35.06 16.54 -11.94
N SER A 236 33.77 16.21 -12.01
CA SER A 236 32.73 17.12 -12.51
C SER A 236 32.47 18.30 -11.59
N LEU A 237 32.62 18.14 -10.28
CA LEU A 237 32.56 19.25 -9.33
C LEU A 237 33.81 20.11 -9.46
N GLU A 238 34.99 19.50 -9.46
CA GLU A 238 36.29 20.19 -9.55
C GLU A 238 36.42 21.02 -10.83
N SER A 239 36.05 20.45 -11.99
CA SER A 239 36.09 21.15 -13.29
C SER A 239 34.99 22.20 -13.49
N ARG A 240 33.93 22.20 -12.66
CA ARG A 240 32.77 23.11 -12.81
C ARG A 240 32.42 23.81 -11.50
N THR A 241 33.44 24.11 -10.69
CA THR A 241 33.31 24.94 -9.50
C THR A 241 33.91 26.31 -9.76
N ILE A 242 33.13 27.35 -9.48
CA ILE A 242 33.68 28.68 -9.29
C ILE A 242 33.82 28.83 -7.78
N PRO A 243 35.04 29.00 -7.24
CA PRO A 243 35.22 29.10 -5.80
C PRO A 243 34.51 30.35 -5.26
N PHE A 244 33.93 30.20 -4.07
CA PHE A 244 33.33 31.29 -3.33
C PHE A 244 33.52 31.07 -1.83
N THR A 245 33.55 32.15 -1.05
CA THR A 245 33.73 32.08 0.40
C THR A 245 32.43 31.72 1.11
N ALA A 246 32.54 31.22 2.34
CA ALA A 246 31.38 30.97 3.19
C ALA A 246 30.56 32.26 3.44
N ALA A 247 31.21 33.42 3.50
CA ALA A 247 30.55 34.71 3.63
C ALA A 247 29.73 35.07 2.37
N GLN A 248 30.30 34.90 1.18
CA GLN A 248 29.57 35.13 -0.08
C GLN A 248 28.37 34.17 -0.24
N ARG A 249 28.53 32.93 0.22
CA ARG A 249 27.44 31.95 0.30
C ARG A 249 26.36 32.39 1.28
N ALA A 250 26.73 32.87 2.47
CA ALA A 250 25.79 33.36 3.47
C ALA A 250 25.01 34.58 2.95
N GLN A 251 25.68 35.54 2.31
CA GLN A 251 25.04 36.68 1.65
C GLN A 251 24.04 36.22 0.58
N ARG A 252 24.42 35.22 -0.22
CA ARG A 252 23.52 34.63 -1.21
C ARG A 252 22.29 33.98 -0.58
N TRP A 253 22.45 33.33 0.57
CA TRP A 253 21.35 32.77 1.36
C TRP A 253 20.46 33.86 1.99
N GLU A 254 21.06 34.95 2.46
CA GLU A 254 20.40 36.10 3.07
C GLU A 254 19.46 36.82 2.09
N MET A 255 19.82 36.91 0.81
CA MET A 255 18.94 37.42 -0.26
C MET A 255 17.57 36.72 -0.32
N TRP A 256 17.47 35.49 0.20
CA TRP A 256 16.24 34.71 0.24
C TRP A 256 15.54 34.75 1.60
N ALA A 257 16.12 35.42 2.61
CA ALA A 257 15.58 35.49 3.97
C ALA A 257 15.17 34.11 4.54
N GLY A 258 15.99 33.07 4.29
CA GLY A 258 15.73 31.69 4.74
C GLY A 258 14.58 30.97 4.01
N ARG A 259 14.07 31.52 2.90
CA ARG A 259 12.95 30.95 2.15
C ARG A 259 13.40 30.02 1.05
N CYS A 260 12.64 28.94 0.84
CA CYS A 260 12.88 28.00 -0.23
C CYS A 260 12.59 28.61 -1.59
N TRP A 261 13.51 28.46 -2.55
CA TRP A 261 13.36 29.05 -3.89
C TRP A 261 12.25 28.43 -4.77
N ILE A 262 11.74 27.27 -4.38
CA ILE A 262 10.63 26.59 -5.08
C ILE A 262 9.29 26.89 -4.40
N CYS A 263 9.20 26.80 -3.07
CA CYS A 263 7.93 26.94 -2.36
C CYS A 263 7.74 28.23 -1.56
N GLY A 264 8.78 29.05 -1.40
CA GLY A 264 8.74 30.31 -0.66
C GLY A 264 8.59 30.18 0.87
N ILE A 265 8.49 28.97 1.41
CA ILE A 265 8.39 28.71 2.85
C ILE A 265 9.74 29.00 3.51
N SER A 266 9.72 29.67 4.67
CA SER A 266 10.88 29.98 5.51
C SER A 266 11.39 28.76 6.29
N ASP A 267 11.64 27.65 5.58
CA ASP A 267 12.17 26.39 6.10
C ASP A 267 13.27 25.82 5.20
N ALA A 268 13.94 26.67 4.42
CA ALA A 268 15.06 26.24 3.62
C ALA A 268 16.23 25.85 4.51
N SER A 269 16.57 24.56 4.50
CA SER A 269 17.63 23.97 5.32
C SER A 269 18.74 23.34 4.49
N GLU A 270 18.56 23.29 3.17
CA GLU A 270 19.43 22.58 2.24
C GLU A 270 19.82 23.48 1.07
N GLU A 271 20.90 23.11 0.39
CA GLU A 271 21.36 23.78 -0.82
C GLU A 271 20.97 23.01 -2.06
N ASP A 272 20.43 23.73 -3.04
CA ASP A 272 20.08 23.18 -4.33
C ASP A 272 20.89 23.83 -5.44
N HIS A 273 21.36 22.99 -6.37
CA HIS A 273 21.82 23.42 -7.68
C HIS A 273 20.60 23.56 -8.59
N VAL A 274 20.22 24.79 -8.91
CA VAL A 274 19.08 25.11 -9.80
C VAL A 274 19.13 24.23 -11.04
N LYS A 275 20.24 24.29 -11.78
CA LYS A 275 20.65 23.26 -12.75
C LYS A 275 21.53 22.23 -12.04
N PRO A 276 21.12 20.96 -11.90
CA PRO A 276 21.92 19.93 -11.25
C PRO A 276 23.29 19.76 -11.92
N VAL A 277 24.34 19.48 -11.13
CA VAL A 277 25.69 19.22 -11.64
C VAL A 277 25.71 18.08 -12.65
N SER A 278 24.90 17.04 -12.43
CA SER A 278 24.73 15.90 -13.34
C SER A 278 24.13 16.27 -14.71
N LYS A 279 23.50 17.44 -14.84
CA LYS A 279 22.96 17.99 -16.10
C LYS A 279 23.85 19.09 -16.67
N GLY A 280 25.07 19.24 -16.16
CA GLY A 280 26.02 20.28 -16.56
C GLY A 280 25.75 21.64 -15.92
N GLY A 281 25.22 21.67 -14.70
CA GLY A 281 25.20 22.87 -13.87
C GLY A 281 26.54 23.09 -13.17
N TRP A 282 26.88 24.35 -12.95
CA TRP A 282 28.09 24.76 -12.25
C TRP A 282 27.86 24.83 -10.74
N HIS A 283 28.85 24.47 -9.93
CA HIS A 283 28.86 24.75 -8.51
C HIS A 283 29.35 26.19 -8.29
N CYS A 284 28.42 27.14 -8.33
CA CYS A 284 28.69 28.56 -8.16
C CYS A 284 27.50 29.28 -7.49
N LEU A 285 27.73 30.45 -6.89
CA LEU A 285 26.69 31.22 -6.18
C LEU A 285 25.47 31.55 -7.06
N ALA A 286 25.66 31.70 -8.37
CA ALA A 286 24.56 31.96 -9.30
C ALA A 286 23.60 30.76 -9.42
N ASN A 287 24.14 29.54 -9.36
CA ASN A 287 23.39 28.29 -9.50
C ASN A 287 22.92 27.71 -8.16
N LEU A 288 23.47 28.17 -7.03
CA LEU A 288 23.07 27.74 -5.69
C LEU A 288 21.88 28.55 -5.17
N ARG A 289 20.89 27.83 -4.62
CA ARG A 289 19.71 28.42 -3.97
C ARG A 289 19.32 27.65 -2.70
N PRO A 290 18.75 28.34 -1.69
CA PRO A 290 18.22 27.68 -0.50
C PRO A 290 16.92 26.93 -0.83
N ILE A 291 16.81 25.68 -0.38
CA ILE A 291 15.67 24.79 -0.61
C ILE A 291 15.27 24.06 0.68
N CYS A 292 13.99 23.69 0.83
CA CYS A 292 13.56 22.82 1.92
C CYS A 292 13.67 21.33 1.52
N GLY A 293 13.90 20.43 2.49
CA GLY A 293 14.08 19.00 2.24
C GLY A 293 12.99 18.32 1.38
N PRO A 294 11.68 18.60 1.60
CA PRO A 294 10.62 18.07 0.74
C PRO A 294 10.73 18.52 -0.72
N CYS A 295 11.01 19.81 -0.96
CA CYS A 295 11.18 20.34 -2.31
C CYS A 295 12.45 19.80 -2.97
N ASN A 296 13.55 19.67 -2.22
CA ASN A 296 14.81 19.14 -2.74
C ASN A 296 14.66 17.68 -3.17
N SER A 297 14.08 16.85 -2.31
CA SER A 297 13.80 15.44 -2.59
C SER A 297 12.86 15.27 -3.79
N SER A 298 11.85 16.14 -3.91
CA SER A 298 10.95 16.17 -5.07
C SER A 298 11.68 16.59 -6.34
N LYS A 299 12.51 17.65 -6.31
CA LYS A 299 13.25 18.16 -7.47
C LYS A 299 14.25 17.13 -7.99
N ASN A 300 15.11 16.59 -7.12
CA ASN A 300 16.16 15.65 -7.51
C ASN A 300 17.00 16.20 -8.70
N ASP A 301 17.24 15.40 -9.75
CA ASP A 301 17.96 15.80 -10.95
C ASP A 301 17.06 16.40 -12.06
N ARG A 302 15.80 16.76 -11.74
CA ARG A 302 14.86 17.33 -12.72
C ARG A 302 15.27 18.74 -13.13
N TRP A 303 15.55 18.89 -14.41
CA TRP A 303 15.90 20.15 -15.07
C TRP A 303 15.65 20.03 -16.59
N PRO A 304 15.10 21.06 -17.26
CA PRO A 304 14.60 22.32 -16.72
C PRO A 304 13.25 22.14 -16.00
N LEU A 305 13.00 22.94 -14.96
CA LEU A 305 11.69 22.98 -14.31
C LEU A 305 10.73 23.84 -15.14
N THR A 306 9.55 23.30 -15.44
CA THR A 306 8.47 24.07 -16.07
C THR A 306 7.94 25.15 -15.14
N GLU A 307 7.29 26.16 -15.69
CA GLU A 307 6.69 27.23 -14.90
C GLU A 307 5.66 26.69 -13.90
N ALA A 308 4.88 25.67 -14.29
CA ALA A 308 3.92 24.99 -13.42
C ALA A 308 4.56 24.11 -12.34
N GLU A 309 5.85 23.76 -12.46
CA GLU A 309 6.63 23.05 -11.42
C GLU A 309 7.35 24.03 -10.49
N ARG A 310 7.64 25.26 -10.97
CA ARG A 310 8.12 26.37 -10.14
C ARG A 310 6.99 27.02 -9.34
N ARG A 311 5.79 27.14 -9.93
CA ARG A 311 4.64 27.88 -9.37
C ARG A 311 3.70 27.17 -8.38
N PRO A 312 3.62 25.84 -8.22
CA PRO A 312 2.49 25.24 -7.50
C PRO A 312 2.55 25.48 -5.99
N ASN A 313 3.68 25.98 -5.48
CA ASN A 313 3.83 26.45 -4.10
C ASN A 313 4.12 27.97 -3.99
N PHE A 314 4.17 28.71 -5.11
CA PHE A 314 4.26 30.18 -5.12
C PHE A 314 2.84 30.77 -4.97
N ARG A 315 2.35 30.84 -3.72
CA ARG A 315 1.30 31.80 -3.35
C ARG A 315 1.92 32.94 -2.56
N HIS A 316 2.77 33.75 -3.19
CA HIS A 316 2.89 35.15 -2.78
C HIS A 316 3.29 36.02 -3.99
N PRO A 317 2.64 37.19 -4.21
CA PRO A 317 2.89 38.01 -5.40
C PRO A 317 4.18 38.83 -5.34
N ASN A 318 4.93 38.83 -4.23
CA ASN A 318 6.13 39.63 -4.08
C ASN A 318 7.18 38.94 -3.19
N ALA A 319 8.41 38.84 -3.68
CA ALA A 319 9.55 38.25 -2.96
C ALA A 319 10.03 39.13 -1.78
N HIS A 320 9.65 40.40 -1.74
CA HIS A 320 10.09 41.38 -0.73
C HIS A 320 9.01 41.81 0.27
N LEU A 321 7.78 41.28 0.18
CA LEU A 321 6.72 41.61 1.13
C LEU A 321 6.20 40.34 1.80
N GLY A 322 6.36 40.34 3.11
CA GLY A 322 6.27 39.23 4.04
C GLY A 322 5.09 38.27 3.86
N CYS A 323 5.38 37.00 4.11
CA CYS A 323 4.50 36.21 4.95
C CYS A 323 5.27 35.84 6.23
N ASP A 324 4.72 36.36 7.32
CA ASP A 324 5.10 36.27 8.73
C ASP A 324 5.71 34.89 9.14
N PRO A 325 6.90 34.87 9.78
CA PRO A 325 7.49 33.64 10.34
C PRO A 325 6.65 33.03 11.48
N GLY A 326 5.58 33.69 11.91
CA GLY A 326 4.64 33.26 12.93
C GLY A 326 3.48 32.37 12.46
N ARG A 327 3.53 31.71 11.30
CA ARG A 327 2.54 30.65 10.99
C ARG A 327 3.04 29.31 11.49
N PRO A 328 2.67 28.85 12.71
CA PRO A 328 2.87 27.46 13.07
C PRO A 328 2.21 26.60 11.99
N LYS A 329 2.73 25.39 11.79
CA LYS A 329 1.97 24.34 11.10
C LYS A 329 0.71 24.06 11.92
N VAL A 330 -0.28 24.94 11.82
CA VAL A 330 -1.62 24.75 12.36
C VAL A 330 -2.22 23.70 11.45
N ALA A 331 -1.96 22.45 11.81
CA ALA A 331 -2.96 21.42 11.68
C ALA A 331 -4.25 22.06 12.21
N ILE A 332 -5.14 22.54 11.32
CA ILE A 332 -6.38 23.23 11.72
C ILE A 332 -7.14 22.25 12.60
N ARG A 333 -7.03 22.40 13.91
CA ARG A 333 -7.68 21.49 14.82
C ARG A 333 -9.09 21.98 15.00
N ILE A 334 -10.06 21.19 14.54
CA ILE A 334 -11.46 21.44 14.84
C ILE A 334 -11.71 21.08 16.30
N GLN A 335 -12.39 21.98 17.02
CA GLN A 335 -12.85 21.70 18.39
C GLN A 335 -14.10 20.85 18.29
N LEU A 336 -14.09 19.73 19.01
CA LEU A 336 -15.18 18.79 19.09
C LEU A 336 -15.50 18.55 20.56
N THR A 337 -16.78 18.45 20.89
CA THR A 337 -17.22 18.08 22.24
C THR A 337 -17.44 16.58 22.27
N CYS A 338 -16.74 15.88 23.17
CA CYS A 338 -16.90 14.44 23.31
C CYS A 338 -18.30 14.12 23.87
N PRO A 339 -19.16 13.36 23.15
CA PRO A 339 -20.52 13.06 23.63
C PRO A 339 -20.55 12.23 24.92
N THR A 340 -19.43 11.59 25.28
CA THR A 340 -19.35 10.67 26.43
C THR A 340 -18.96 11.35 27.73
N CYS A 341 -18.10 12.37 27.68
CA CYS A 341 -17.57 13.01 28.88
C CYS A 341 -17.73 14.53 28.88
N GLY A 342 -18.36 15.11 27.86
CA GLY A 342 -18.55 16.55 27.71
C GLY A 342 -17.26 17.35 27.45
N LYS A 343 -16.09 16.71 27.51
CA LYS A 343 -14.81 17.40 27.36
C LYS A 343 -14.59 17.84 25.91
N GLU A 344 -14.24 19.11 25.75
CA GLU A 344 -13.76 19.67 24.49
C GLU A 344 -12.38 19.09 24.14
N PHE A 345 -12.23 18.65 22.89
CA PHE A 345 -10.99 18.09 22.39
C PHE A 345 -10.76 18.48 20.93
N SER A 346 -9.50 18.47 20.53
CA SER A 346 -9.07 18.99 19.24
C SER A 346 -8.68 17.85 18.28
N ALA A 347 -9.21 17.86 17.06
CA ALA A 347 -9.01 16.83 16.03
C ALA A 347 -8.64 17.42 14.66
N LEU A 348 -7.99 16.66 13.78
CA LEU A 348 -7.54 17.15 12.46
C LEU A 348 -8.66 17.07 11.41
N PRO A 349 -8.64 17.88 10.33
CA PRO A 349 -9.70 17.88 9.30
C PRO A 349 -9.74 16.58 8.46
N GLY A 350 -8.67 15.77 8.53
CA GLY A 350 -8.57 14.43 7.92
C GLY A 350 -9.11 13.30 8.80
N ASP A 351 -9.36 13.54 10.10
CA ASP A 351 -9.88 12.57 11.07
C ASP A 351 -11.42 12.49 11.01
N ARG A 352 -12.01 12.50 9.80
CA ARG A 352 -13.47 12.62 9.54
C ARG A 352 -14.36 11.52 10.19
N GLY A 353 -13.81 10.65 11.03
CA GLY A 353 -14.54 9.67 11.84
C GLY A 353 -14.24 9.71 13.35
N ARG A 354 -13.50 10.72 13.86
CA ARG A 354 -13.14 10.79 15.29
C ARG A 354 -14.18 11.58 16.09
N THR A 355 -15.12 10.85 16.71
CA THR A 355 -16.22 11.42 17.52
C THR A 355 -15.88 11.58 19.00
N TYR A 356 -14.86 10.86 19.51
CA TYR A 356 -14.56 10.80 20.94
C TYR A 356 -13.15 11.28 21.26
N CYS A 357 -12.99 11.93 22.43
CA CYS A 357 -11.69 12.46 22.86
C CYS A 357 -10.64 11.36 23.07
N SER A 358 -11.06 10.14 23.42
CA SER A 358 -10.19 8.99 23.70
C SER A 358 -10.83 7.64 23.36
N PRO A 359 -10.03 6.57 23.14
CA PRO A 359 -10.52 5.21 23.01
C PRO A 359 -11.35 4.73 24.21
N ARG A 360 -11.12 5.31 25.40
CA ARG A 360 -11.91 5.07 26.61
C ARG A 360 -13.34 5.60 26.45
N CYS A 361 -13.49 6.85 26.00
CA CYS A 361 -14.81 7.46 25.76
C CYS A 361 -15.56 6.77 24.62
N ALA A 362 -14.86 6.41 23.53
CA ALA A 362 -15.44 5.59 22.47
C ALA A 362 -15.97 4.23 22.98
N ARG A 363 -15.27 3.63 23.95
CA ARG A 363 -15.67 2.35 24.56
C ARG A 363 -16.84 2.48 25.54
N ILE A 364 -16.88 3.55 26.34
CA ILE A 364 -18.03 3.87 27.21
C ILE A 364 -19.28 4.11 26.36
N SER A 365 -19.17 4.92 25.31
CA SER A 365 -20.31 5.21 24.42
C SER A 365 -20.83 3.97 23.68
N SER A 366 -19.97 3.01 23.36
CA SER A 366 -20.37 1.79 22.63
C SER A 366 -20.87 0.65 23.52
N ARG A 367 -20.67 0.72 24.85
CA ARG A 367 -20.93 -0.41 25.77
C ARG A 367 -21.69 -0.06 27.04
N GLY A 368 -22.03 1.21 27.28
CA GLY A 368 -22.40 1.68 28.62
C GLY A 368 -21.18 1.68 29.55
N GLU A 369 -21.32 2.26 30.73
CA GLU A 369 -20.25 2.56 31.70
C GLU A 369 -19.13 1.51 31.83
N ILE A 370 -17.92 2.00 32.16
CA ILE A 370 -16.78 1.11 32.49
C ILE A 370 -17.18 0.27 33.68
N SER A 371 -17.23 -1.05 33.50
CA SER A 371 -17.47 -1.97 34.60
C SER A 371 -16.45 -1.69 35.72
N PRO A 372 -16.89 -1.58 36.99
CA PRO A 372 -16.00 -1.30 38.11
C PRO A 372 -14.90 -2.36 38.20
N ARG A 373 -13.76 -2.00 38.80
CA ARG A 373 -12.69 -2.97 39.06
C ARG A 373 -12.96 -3.65 40.40
N GLU A 374 -12.88 -4.98 40.40
CA GLU A 374 -12.99 -5.83 41.59
C GLU A 374 -11.72 -6.64 41.79
N ASP A 375 -11.45 -7.02 43.03
CA ASP A 375 -10.35 -7.90 43.37
C ASP A 375 -10.80 -9.36 43.28
N ARG A 376 -9.98 -10.18 42.62
CA ARG A 376 -10.21 -11.62 42.49
C ARG A 376 -8.99 -12.39 42.95
N THR A 377 -9.21 -13.59 43.45
CA THR A 377 -8.15 -14.50 43.88
C THR A 377 -7.71 -15.39 42.72
N CYS A 378 -6.40 -15.49 42.50
CA CYS A 378 -5.84 -16.33 41.44
C CYS A 378 -6.02 -17.82 41.78
N LEU A 379 -6.62 -18.59 40.86
CA LEU A 379 -6.86 -20.03 41.04
C LEU A 379 -5.60 -20.91 41.09
N ILE A 380 -4.40 -20.33 40.93
CA ILE A 380 -3.13 -21.06 40.89
C ILE A 380 -2.22 -20.67 42.06
N CYS A 381 -1.97 -19.38 42.26
CA CYS A 381 -1.07 -18.93 43.32
C CYS A 381 -1.79 -18.37 44.56
N GLY A 382 -3.12 -18.29 44.55
CA GLY A 382 -3.89 -17.73 45.67
C GLY A 382 -3.76 -16.21 45.86
N ALA A 383 -2.90 -15.52 45.09
CA ALA A 383 -2.75 -14.08 45.19
C ALA A 383 -4.00 -13.32 44.72
N THR A 384 -4.35 -12.25 45.42
CA THR A 384 -5.40 -11.31 45.00
C THR A 384 -4.89 -10.40 43.89
N PHE A 385 -5.72 -10.16 42.87
CA PHE A 385 -5.38 -9.33 41.72
C PHE A 385 -6.61 -8.60 41.17
N ARG A 386 -6.39 -7.40 40.63
CA ARG A 386 -7.46 -6.47 40.29
C ARG A 386 -7.88 -6.58 38.82
N VAL A 387 -9.16 -6.81 38.57
CA VAL A 387 -9.72 -6.98 37.21
C VAL A 387 -10.98 -6.16 37.01
N LEU A 388 -11.34 -5.90 35.75
CA LEU A 388 -12.68 -5.36 35.44
C LEU A 388 -13.74 -6.40 35.83
N ALA A 389 -14.84 -5.98 36.45
CA ALA A 389 -15.95 -6.87 36.81
C ALA A 389 -16.49 -7.64 35.60
N SER A 390 -16.48 -7.03 34.41
CA SER A 390 -16.85 -7.69 33.14
C SER A 390 -15.80 -8.66 32.58
N SER A 391 -14.56 -8.63 33.10
CA SER A 391 -13.51 -9.56 32.67
C SER A 391 -13.85 -10.97 33.14
N ARG A 392 -13.52 -11.99 32.34
CA ARG A 392 -13.58 -13.41 32.76
C ARG A 392 -12.22 -13.94 33.24
N GLN A 393 -11.26 -13.05 33.49
CA GLN A 393 -9.92 -13.43 33.91
C GLN A 393 -9.94 -13.99 35.35
N GLN A 394 -9.36 -15.18 35.53
CA GLN A 394 -9.26 -15.91 36.80
C GLN A 394 -7.82 -16.09 37.30
N LEU A 395 -6.83 -15.64 36.53
CA LEU A 395 -5.41 -15.84 36.80
C LEU A 395 -4.69 -14.50 36.79
N CYS A 396 -3.83 -14.27 37.79
CA CYS A 396 -3.15 -13.00 37.99
C CYS A 396 -2.14 -12.68 36.88
N SER A 397 -1.49 -13.70 36.30
CA SER A 397 -0.35 -13.50 35.38
C SER A 397 -0.29 -14.54 34.26
N VAL A 398 0.53 -14.24 33.24
CA VAL A 398 0.86 -15.17 32.15
C VAL A 398 1.54 -16.44 32.69
N ALA A 399 2.36 -16.33 33.74
CA ALA A 399 2.99 -17.47 34.39
C ALA A 399 1.95 -18.43 35.00
N CYS A 400 1.01 -17.91 35.80
CA CYS A 400 -0.09 -18.71 36.34
C CYS A 400 -0.97 -19.32 35.24
N ARG A 401 -1.15 -18.62 34.11
CA ARG A 401 -1.85 -19.16 32.94
C ARG A 401 -1.15 -20.36 32.32
N ARG A 402 0.18 -20.35 32.21
CA ARG A 402 0.96 -21.49 31.69
C ARG A 402 0.91 -22.69 32.63
N VAL A 403 0.99 -22.46 33.95
CA VAL A 403 0.83 -23.52 34.96
C VAL A 403 -0.56 -24.16 34.86
N ASN A 404 -1.62 -23.34 34.77
CA ASN A 404 -2.99 -23.85 34.60
C ASN A 404 -3.19 -24.63 33.28
N GLN A 405 -2.45 -24.30 32.23
CA GLN A 405 -2.54 -25.01 30.95
C GLN A 405 -1.97 -26.43 31.02
N ARG A 406 -1.03 -26.69 31.94
CA ARG A 406 -0.35 -27.98 32.13
C ARG A 406 -1.03 -28.90 33.14
N ARG A 407 -2.09 -28.45 33.83
CA ARG A 407 -2.85 -29.31 34.76
C ARG A 407 -3.61 -30.41 33.99
N PRO A 408 -3.70 -31.63 34.55
CA PRO A 408 -4.47 -32.72 33.96
C PRO A 408 -5.94 -32.33 33.78
N LEU A 409 -6.55 -32.81 32.70
CA LEU A 409 -7.97 -32.62 32.43
C LEU A 409 -8.78 -33.60 33.28
N HIS A 410 -9.94 -33.19 33.76
CA HIS A 410 -10.89 -34.09 34.40
C HIS A 410 -11.74 -34.75 33.31
N GLU A 411 -11.89 -36.07 33.39
CA GLU A 411 -12.74 -36.85 32.50
C GLU A 411 -14.20 -36.83 32.97
N PHE A 412 -15.12 -36.61 32.03
CA PHE A 412 -16.56 -36.59 32.28
C PHE A 412 -17.27 -37.44 31.24
N THR A 413 -18.32 -38.12 31.66
CA THR A 413 -19.24 -38.79 30.75
C THR A 413 -20.41 -37.86 30.46
N CYS A 414 -20.70 -37.61 29.17
CA CYS A 414 -21.81 -36.76 28.80
C CYS A 414 -23.14 -37.43 29.16
N GLU A 415 -23.94 -36.80 30.02
CA GLU A 415 -25.24 -37.33 30.48
C GLU A 415 -26.26 -37.58 29.36
N ARG A 416 -26.04 -37.06 28.15
CA ARG A 416 -26.95 -37.21 27.02
C ARG A 416 -26.50 -38.27 26.01
N CYS A 417 -25.25 -38.20 25.58
CA CYS A 417 -24.75 -39.05 24.49
C CYS A 417 -23.77 -40.12 24.96
N GLY A 418 -23.51 -40.21 26.27
CA GLY A 418 -22.60 -41.20 26.86
C GLY A 418 -21.12 -41.01 26.53
N LYS A 419 -20.76 -40.04 25.67
CA LYS A 419 -19.36 -39.84 25.27
C LYS A 419 -18.52 -39.32 26.44
N VAL A 420 -17.37 -39.94 26.66
CA VAL A 420 -16.33 -39.45 27.58
C VAL A 420 -15.64 -38.24 26.95
N PHE A 421 -15.47 -37.17 27.72
CA PHE A 421 -14.82 -35.93 27.28
C PHE A 421 -14.06 -35.28 28.44
N ALA A 422 -12.93 -34.64 28.13
CA ALA A 422 -12.04 -34.09 29.14
C ALA A 422 -12.08 -32.55 29.20
N ARG A 423 -12.20 -31.95 30.39
CA ARG A 423 -12.26 -30.50 30.62
C ARG A 423 -11.39 -30.06 31.81
N ARG A 424 -10.93 -28.80 31.78
CA ARG A 424 -10.10 -28.22 32.86
C ARG A 424 -10.88 -27.84 34.12
N SER A 425 -12.18 -27.53 33.99
CA SER A 425 -13.03 -27.21 35.13
C SER A 425 -13.87 -28.42 35.51
N ASN A 426 -14.18 -28.52 36.80
CA ASN A 426 -14.85 -29.65 37.42
C ASN A 426 -16.40 -29.59 37.40
N ARG A 427 -17.01 -28.71 36.59
CA ARG A 427 -18.48 -28.44 36.64
C ARG A 427 -19.22 -28.73 35.33
N PHE A 428 -18.75 -29.63 34.47
CA PHE A 428 -19.35 -29.88 33.17
C PHE A 428 -20.15 -31.19 33.11
N ARG A 429 -21.40 -31.11 32.63
CA ARG A 429 -22.35 -32.24 32.49
C ARG A 429 -22.52 -32.74 31.05
N PHE A 430 -22.22 -31.90 30.06
CA PHE A 430 -22.45 -32.19 28.63
C PHE A 430 -21.20 -31.92 27.77
N CYS A 431 -20.95 -32.76 26.76
CA CYS A 431 -19.77 -32.66 25.90
C CYS A 431 -19.77 -31.41 24.99
N SER A 432 -20.95 -30.90 24.63
CA SER A 432 -21.13 -29.81 23.66
C SER A 432 -22.38 -28.96 23.93
N LYS A 433 -22.40 -27.75 23.37
CA LYS A 433 -23.55 -26.84 23.45
C LYS A 433 -24.80 -27.44 22.81
N SER A 434 -24.68 -28.25 21.75
CA SER A 434 -25.81 -28.94 21.13
C SER A 434 -26.40 -30.01 22.06
N CYS A 435 -25.56 -30.76 22.80
CA CYS A 435 -26.04 -31.70 23.82
C CYS A 435 -26.71 -30.99 25.00
N ALA A 436 -26.20 -29.82 25.41
CA ALA A 436 -26.78 -29.01 26.48
C ALA A 436 -28.06 -28.23 26.08
N VAL A 437 -28.20 -27.82 24.82
CA VAL A 437 -29.39 -27.08 24.34
C VAL A 437 -30.55 -28.02 24.08
N ARG A 438 -30.29 -29.21 23.53
CA ARG A 438 -31.34 -30.16 23.18
C ARG A 438 -31.98 -30.84 24.41
N THR A 439 -31.47 -30.64 25.63
CA THR A 439 -32.13 -31.09 26.88
C THR A 439 -33.13 -30.05 27.40
N ASN A 440 -33.03 -28.80 26.92
CA ASN A 440 -33.86 -27.67 27.33
C ASN A 440 -34.83 -27.25 26.19
N THR A 441 -35.09 -28.18 25.27
CA THR A 441 -36.06 -28.05 24.18
C THR A 441 -37.16 -29.06 24.40
N HIS A 442 -38.34 -28.56 24.73
CA HIS A 442 -39.54 -29.36 24.96
C HIS A 442 -40.53 -29.14 23.82
N THR A 443 -41.44 -30.08 23.64
CA THR A 443 -42.56 -29.94 22.72
C THR A 443 -43.61 -29.04 23.36
N HIS A 444 -43.91 -27.92 22.69
CA HIS A 444 -44.93 -26.95 23.11
C HIS A 444 -45.99 -26.82 22.03
N THR A 445 -47.22 -26.53 22.41
CA THR A 445 -48.31 -26.16 21.50
C THR A 445 -48.36 -24.65 21.33
N CYS A 446 -48.45 -24.17 20.08
CA CYS A 446 -48.50 -22.75 19.78
C CYS A 446 -49.83 -22.14 20.22
N ALA A 447 -49.81 -21.08 21.02
CA ALA A 447 -51.03 -20.43 21.51
C ALA A 447 -51.90 -19.75 20.43
N VAL A 448 -51.39 -19.56 19.20
CA VAL A 448 -52.13 -18.90 18.11
C VAL A 448 -52.62 -19.89 17.06
N CYS A 449 -51.83 -20.91 16.71
CA CYS A 449 -52.17 -21.85 15.63
C CYS A 449 -52.36 -23.29 16.11
N GLY A 450 -52.23 -23.56 17.41
CA GLY A 450 -52.38 -24.90 18.01
C GLY A 450 -51.28 -25.90 17.67
N SER A 451 -50.44 -25.65 16.67
CA SER A 451 -49.44 -26.62 16.20
C SER A 451 -48.35 -26.89 17.23
N ALA A 452 -47.93 -28.14 17.34
CA ALA A 452 -46.80 -28.56 18.17
C ALA A 452 -45.46 -28.09 17.56
N PHE A 453 -44.56 -27.56 18.39
CA PHE A 453 -43.23 -27.11 17.99
C PHE A 453 -42.20 -27.33 19.10
N LEU A 454 -40.93 -27.46 18.72
CA LEU A 454 -39.82 -27.58 19.68
C LEU A 454 -39.29 -26.21 20.07
N GLY A 455 -39.28 -25.92 21.37
CA GLY A 455 -38.88 -24.63 21.91
C GLY A 455 -38.29 -24.74 23.30
N LYS A 456 -37.66 -23.66 23.77
CA LYS A 456 -37.33 -23.53 25.20
C LYS A 456 -38.62 -23.26 25.98
N ASN A 457 -38.65 -23.57 27.27
CA ASN A 457 -39.83 -23.35 28.14
C ASN A 457 -40.41 -21.92 28.09
N THR A 458 -39.62 -20.91 27.72
CA THR A 458 -40.08 -19.52 27.61
C THR A 458 -40.73 -19.17 26.26
N ARG A 459 -40.68 -20.05 25.25
CA ARG A 459 -41.16 -19.76 23.90
C ARG A 459 -42.61 -20.23 23.76
N LYS A 460 -43.54 -19.27 23.63
CA LYS A 460 -45.00 -19.52 23.54
C LYS A 460 -45.53 -19.69 22.11
N PHE A 461 -44.76 -19.28 21.10
CA PHE A 461 -45.20 -19.25 19.70
C PHE A 461 -44.24 -20.00 18.78
N CYS A 462 -44.80 -20.75 17.82
CA CYS A 462 -44.01 -21.54 16.87
C CYS A 462 -43.15 -20.65 15.95
N SER A 463 -43.67 -19.48 15.55
CA SER A 463 -43.02 -18.57 14.60
C SER A 463 -43.14 -17.09 15.00
N ARG A 464 -42.31 -16.23 14.40
CA ARG A 464 -42.41 -14.75 14.56
C ARG A 464 -43.76 -14.21 14.06
N ARG A 465 -44.38 -14.88 13.08
CA ARG A 465 -45.71 -14.52 12.56
C ARG A 465 -46.78 -14.76 13.61
N CYS A 466 -46.80 -15.93 14.23
CA CYS A 466 -47.71 -16.21 15.36
C CYS A 466 -47.48 -15.28 16.54
N ALA A 467 -46.22 -14.95 16.84
CA ALA A 467 -45.90 -13.97 17.87
C ALA A 467 -46.45 -12.57 17.54
N GLY A 468 -46.33 -12.12 16.28
CA GLY A 468 -46.89 -10.83 15.84
C GLY A 468 -48.41 -10.78 15.85
N ILE A 469 -49.09 -11.88 15.52
CA ILE A 469 -50.56 -11.98 15.60
C ILE A 469 -51.03 -11.83 17.05
N ALA A 470 -50.34 -12.48 18.00
CA ALA A 470 -50.65 -12.34 19.43
C ALA A 470 -50.42 -10.90 19.95
N SER A 471 -49.45 -10.16 19.39
CA SER A 471 -49.17 -8.77 19.77
C SER A 471 -50.20 -7.75 19.27
N HIS A 472 -51.09 -8.14 18.36
CA HIS A 472 -52.09 -7.25 17.76
C HIS A 472 -53.52 -7.56 18.19
N TRP A 473 -53.72 -8.53 19.10
CA TRP A 473 -55.02 -8.75 19.72
C TRP A 473 -55.20 -7.79 20.90
N PRO A 474 -56.26 -6.97 20.95
CA PRO A 474 -56.55 -6.17 22.14
C PRO A 474 -56.83 -7.12 23.32
N ALA A 475 -56.30 -6.79 24.49
CA ALA A 475 -56.64 -7.48 25.72
C ALA A 475 -58.17 -7.46 25.89
N PRO A 476 -58.81 -8.57 26.29
CA PRO A 476 -60.23 -8.53 26.61
C PRO A 476 -60.44 -7.51 27.74
N SER A 477 -61.37 -6.59 27.51
CA SER A 477 -61.82 -5.63 28.52
C SER A 477 -62.30 -6.37 29.77
N PRO A 478 -62.02 -5.88 30.99
CA PRO A 478 -62.63 -6.43 32.18
C PRO A 478 -64.12 -6.08 32.15
N GLY A 479 -64.93 -7.03 31.68
CA GLY A 479 -66.38 -6.97 31.67
C GLY A 479 -66.93 -7.62 32.92
N THR A 480 -67.52 -6.78 33.76
CA THR A 480 -68.41 -7.05 34.89
C THR A 480 -69.50 -8.09 34.59
N SER A 481 -69.55 -9.16 35.39
CA SER A 481 -70.71 -9.78 36.07
C SER A 481 -70.29 -11.17 36.56
#